data_AF-A0A3M9ZZM7-F1
#
_entry.id   AF-A0A3M9ZZM7-F1
#
_cell.length_a   1.000
_cell.length_b   1.000
_cell.length_c   1.000
_cell.angle_alpha   90.00
_cell.angle_beta   90.00
_cell.angle_gamma   90.00
#
_symmetry.space_group_name_H-M   'P 1'
#
loop_
_entity.id
_entity.type
_entity.pdbx_description
1 polymer ?
#
loop_
_entity_poly.entity_id
_entity_poly.type
_entity_poly.pdbx_seq_one_letter_code
_entity_poly.pdbx_strand_id
1 'polypeptide(L)'
;MVKIKIRTGRGTGTIEVDSDASKWTGSEFKKIQEARKKAAANRMVSSGRGTGRRKLGDTPEPKTKPTTKGMTRTTGRGTGSRKSSD
;
A
#
# COMPACT_ATOMS: atom_id res chain seq x y z
N MET A 1 -19.34 10.82 -8.90
CA MET A 1 -18.41 10.50 -7.80
C MET A 1 -19.23 9.91 -6.66
N VAL A 2 -18.86 8.74 -6.14
CA VAL A 2 -19.55 8.13 -4.99
C VAL A 2 -18.98 8.79 -3.72
N LYS A 3 -19.78 9.13 -2.72
CA LYS A 3 -19.22 9.62 -1.45
C LYS A 3 -18.98 8.45 -0.51
N ILE A 4 -17.77 8.34 0.03
CA ILE A 4 -17.38 7.32 1.01
C ILE A 4 -17.50 7.91 2.41
N LYS A 5 -18.25 7.23 3.28
CA LYS A 5 -18.35 7.59 4.70
C LYS A 5 -17.19 6.95 5.46
N ILE A 6 -16.27 7.76 5.96
CA ILE A 6 -15.14 7.32 6.78
C ILE A 6 -15.47 7.60 8.24
N ARG A 7 -15.35 6.57 9.08
CA ARG A 7 -15.42 6.72 10.54
C ARG A 7 -14.09 7.25 11.06
N THR A 8 -14.10 8.39 11.74
CA THR A 8 -12.91 9.04 12.31
C THR A 8 -13.00 9.07 13.84
N GLY A 9 -11.91 9.43 14.52
CA GLY A 9 -11.91 9.64 15.98
C GLY A 9 -12.16 8.38 16.82
N ARG A 10 -11.81 7.18 16.34
CA ARG A 10 -12.19 5.87 16.96
C ARG A 10 -13.68 5.55 16.90
N GLY A 11 -14.42 6.13 15.94
CA GLY A 11 -15.81 5.78 15.66
C GLY A 11 -16.84 6.82 16.10
N THR A 12 -16.41 7.90 16.74
CA THR A 12 -17.26 9.03 17.15
C THR A 12 -17.53 10.04 16.04
N GLY A 13 -16.72 10.08 14.98
CA GLY A 13 -16.91 10.98 13.84
C GLY A 13 -17.27 10.22 12.57
N THR A 14 -18.06 10.85 11.69
CA THR A 14 -18.20 10.42 10.29
C THR A 14 -17.91 11.60 9.37
N ILE A 15 -16.99 11.42 8.42
CA ILE A 15 -16.73 12.40 7.36
C ILE A 15 -17.14 11.80 6.01
N GLU A 16 -17.75 12.63 5.17
CA GLU A 16 -18.03 12.29 3.78
C GLU A 16 -16.86 12.77 2.92
N VAL A 17 -16.18 11.83 2.25
CA VAL A 17 -15.09 12.13 1.33
C VAL A 17 -15.44 11.59 -0.04
N ASP A 18 -15.18 12.37 -1.08
CA ASP A 18 -15.38 11.92 -2.46
C ASP A 18 -14.55 10.66 -2.76
N SER A 19 -15.14 9.69 -3.46
CA SER A 19 -14.50 8.44 -3.90
C SER A 19 -13.48 8.73 -5.00
N ASP A 20 -12.37 9.31 -4.62
CA ASP A 20 -11.27 9.50 -5.53
C ASP A 20 -10.39 8.25 -5.50
N ALA A 21 -10.50 7.39 -6.51
CA ALA A 21 -9.73 6.14 -6.63
C ALA A 21 -8.20 6.37 -6.55
N SER A 22 -7.74 7.61 -6.78
CA SER A 22 -6.35 8.02 -6.64
C SER A 22 -5.91 8.28 -5.19
N LYS A 23 -6.82 8.28 -4.22
CA LYS A 23 -6.53 8.48 -2.78
C LYS A 23 -6.50 7.18 -1.99
N TRP A 24 -6.93 6.07 -2.58
CA TRP A 24 -7.16 4.81 -1.87
C TRP A 24 -6.23 3.70 -2.34
N THR A 25 -5.84 2.83 -1.42
CA THR A 25 -4.96 1.69 -1.70
C THR A 25 -5.62 0.70 -2.66
N GLY A 26 -4.87 0.14 -3.62
CA GLY A 26 -5.42 -0.80 -4.61
C GLY A 26 -4.59 -0.93 -5.88
N SER A 27 -5.05 -1.74 -6.84
CA SER A 27 -4.40 -1.90 -8.16
C SER A 27 -4.40 -0.59 -8.96
N GLU A 28 -5.50 0.16 -8.91
CA GLU A 28 -5.64 1.42 -9.65
C GLU A 28 -4.71 2.52 -9.11
N PHE A 29 -4.54 2.62 -7.79
CA PHE A 29 -3.56 3.53 -7.19
C PHE A 29 -2.12 3.16 -7.53
N LYS A 30 -1.81 1.86 -7.61
CA LYS A 30 -0.48 1.41 -8.06
C LYS A 30 -0.19 1.86 -9.49
N LYS A 31 -1.15 1.74 -10.40
CA LYS A 31 -1.02 2.26 -11.78
C LYS A 31 -0.78 3.76 -11.82
N ILE A 32 -1.51 4.54 -11.00
CA ILE A 32 -1.32 5.99 -10.89
C ILE A 32 0.06 6.34 -10.33
N GLN A 33 0.53 5.61 -9.32
CA GLN A 33 1.87 5.78 -8.75
C GLN A 33 2.98 5.42 -9.74
N GLU A 34 2.81 4.37 -10.54
CA GLU A 34 3.74 4.01 -11.62
C GLU A 34 3.81 5.11 -12.68
N ALA A 35 2.67 5.68 -13.09
CA ALA A 35 2.64 6.82 -14.02
C ALA A 35 3.36 8.04 -13.45
N ARG A 36 3.13 8.37 -12.17
CA ARG A 36 3.84 9.46 -11.47
C ARG A 36 5.34 9.20 -11.36
N LYS A 37 5.74 7.96 -11.06
CA LYS A 37 7.15 7.55 -10.96
C LYS A 37 7.86 7.68 -12.31
N LYS A 38 7.20 7.28 -13.41
CA LYS A 38 7.72 7.46 -14.78
C LYS A 38 7.90 8.94 -15.14
N ALA A 39 6.90 9.78 -14.84
CA ALA A 39 7.00 11.22 -15.09
C ALA A 39 8.10 11.91 -14.26
N ALA A 40 8.37 11.40 -13.05
CA ALA A 40 9.37 11.94 -12.13
C ALA A 40 10.72 11.20 -12.17
N ALA A 41 10.98 10.38 -13.21
CA ALA A 41 12.13 9.47 -13.27
C ALA A 41 13.50 10.16 -13.04
N ASN A 42 13.65 11.40 -13.51
CA ASN A 42 14.87 12.19 -13.41
C ASN A 42 15.10 12.84 -12.03
N ARG A 43 14.13 12.76 -11.10
CA ARG A 43 14.30 13.33 -9.76
C ARG A 43 15.25 12.49 -8.94
N MET A 44 16.17 13.15 -8.24
CA MET A 44 17.09 12.51 -7.31
C MET A 44 16.40 12.26 -5.98
N VAL A 45 16.55 11.05 -5.46
CA VAL A 45 15.98 10.63 -4.17
C VAL A 45 17.11 10.12 -3.29
N SER A 46 17.07 10.50 -2.02
CA SER A 46 17.97 9.96 -1.00
C SER A 46 17.67 8.47 -0.80
N SER A 47 18.72 7.67 -0.72
CA SER A 47 18.62 6.23 -0.54
C SER A 47 19.52 5.73 0.59
N GLY A 48 19.23 4.53 1.09
CA GLY A 48 19.90 3.98 2.27
C GLY A 48 19.49 4.75 3.53
N ARG A 49 20.48 5.20 4.31
CA ARG A 49 20.29 6.04 5.52
C ARG A 49 20.60 7.51 5.25
N GLY A 50 20.42 7.99 4.03
CA GLY A 50 20.69 9.36 3.61
C GLY A 50 22.07 9.60 2.97
N THR A 51 22.94 8.58 2.95
CA THR A 51 24.30 8.65 2.38
C THR A 51 24.36 8.42 0.87
N GLY A 52 23.35 7.79 0.26
CA GLY A 52 23.30 7.56 -1.18
C GLY A 52 22.28 8.45 -1.87
N ARG A 53 22.54 8.86 -3.11
CA ARG A 53 21.52 9.46 -4.00
C ARG A 53 21.32 8.58 -5.22
N ARG A 54 20.08 8.38 -5.64
CA ARG A 54 19.72 7.60 -6.82
C ARG A 54 18.62 8.33 -7.58
N LYS A 55 18.53 8.15 -8.90
CA LYS A 55 17.36 8.64 -9.64
C LYS A 55 16.14 7.82 -9.24
N LEU A 56 14.97 8.46 -9.22
CA LEU A 56 13.72 7.78 -8.90
C LEU A 56 13.40 6.65 -9.90
N GLY A 57 13.83 6.81 -11.16
CA GLY A 57 13.75 5.77 -12.20
C GLY A 57 14.54 4.51 -11.84
N ASP A 58 15.73 4.65 -11.25
CA ASP A 58 16.62 3.55 -10.86
C ASP A 58 16.18 2.86 -9.55
N THR A 59 15.03 3.27 -9.00
CA THR A 59 14.48 2.65 -7.78
C THR A 59 13.82 1.33 -8.16
N PRO A 60 14.19 0.21 -7.53
CA PRO A 60 13.58 -1.08 -7.83
C PRO A 60 12.07 -1.01 -7.64
N GLU A 61 11.33 -1.69 -8.51
CA GLU A 61 9.89 -1.81 -8.35
C GLU A 61 9.55 -2.56 -7.05
N PRO A 62 8.43 -2.20 -6.39
CA PRO A 62 8.02 -2.88 -5.18
C PRO A 62 7.82 -4.37 -5.51
N LYS A 63 8.57 -5.24 -4.82
CA LYS A 63 8.40 -6.69 -4.95
C LYS A 63 6.93 -7.05 -4.74
N THR A 64 6.45 -8.00 -5.53
CA THR A 64 5.11 -8.55 -5.35
C THR A 64 4.96 -9.04 -3.92
N LYS A 65 3.78 -8.80 -3.33
CA LYS A 65 3.50 -9.28 -1.98
C LYS A 65 3.71 -10.81 -1.97
N PRO A 66 4.47 -11.36 -1.02
CA PRO A 66 4.58 -12.81 -0.92
C PRO A 66 3.16 -13.38 -0.70
N THR A 67 2.82 -14.44 -1.44
CA THR A 67 1.58 -15.18 -1.16
C THR A 67 1.74 -15.83 0.19
N THR A 68 0.75 -15.66 1.05
CA THR A 68 0.75 -16.34 2.33
C THR A 68 0.14 -17.72 2.23
N LYS A 69 -0.36 -18.16 1.07
CA LYS A 69 -1.19 -19.35 0.91
C LYS A 69 -0.44 -20.61 1.37
N GLY A 70 -1.01 -21.34 2.33
CA GLY A 70 -0.40 -22.54 2.91
C GLY A 70 0.56 -22.30 4.07
N MET A 71 0.86 -21.05 4.45
CA MET A 71 1.55 -20.75 5.71
C MET A 71 0.67 -21.12 6.91
N THR A 72 1.28 -21.67 7.95
CA THR A 72 0.56 -22.00 9.17
C THR A 72 0.27 -20.72 9.95
N ARG A 73 -1.01 -20.38 10.12
CA ARG A 73 -1.47 -19.27 10.96
C ARG A 73 -2.02 -19.84 12.25
N THR A 74 -1.52 -19.33 13.37
CA THR A 74 -2.12 -19.59 14.68
C THR A 74 -3.46 -18.87 14.77
N THR A 75 -4.50 -19.59 15.19
CA THR A 75 -5.85 -19.09 15.36
C THR A 75 -6.23 -19.05 16.83
N GLY A 76 -6.99 -18.03 17.25
CA GLY A 76 -7.46 -17.90 18.62
C GLY A 76 -6.33 -17.53 19.59
N ARG A 77 -6.31 -18.15 20.78
CA ARG A 77 -5.30 -17.94 21.83
C ARG A 77 -4.11 -18.91 21.72
N GLY A 78 -3.59 -19.11 20.51
CA GLY A 78 -2.35 -19.85 20.27
C GLY A 78 -2.42 -21.37 20.28
N THR A 79 -3.58 -21.99 20.53
CA THR A 79 -3.73 -23.46 20.57
C THR A 79 -4.25 -24.07 19.26
N GLY A 80 -4.88 -23.29 18.39
CA GLY A 80 -5.31 -23.74 17.07
C GLY A 80 -4.32 -23.30 15.99
N SER A 81 -4.05 -24.16 15.01
CA SER A 81 -3.33 -23.77 13.80
C SER A 81 -4.13 -24.15 12.55
N ARG A 82 -4.17 -23.27 11.57
CA ARG A 82 -4.75 -23.56 10.26
C ARG A 82 -3.86 -23.03 9.15
N LYS A 83 -4.01 -23.61 7.96
CA LYS A 83 -3.38 -23.07 6.76
C LYS A 83 -4.07 -21.76 6.35
N SER A 84 -3.28 -20.76 6.00
CA SER A 84 -3.76 -19.54 5.35
C SER A 84 -4.29 -19.85 3.95
N SER A 85 -5.42 -19.25 3.62
CA SER A 85 -6.08 -19.35 2.32
C SER A 85 -5.74 -18.20 1.37
N ASP A 86 -5.06 -17.15 1.86
CA ASP A 86 -4.70 -15.91 1.16
C ASP A 86 -3.30 -15.93 0.53
#